data_AF-A0A804KLN1-F1
#
_entry.id   AF-A0A804KLN1-F1
#
_cell.length_a   1.000
_cell.length_b   1.000
_cell.length_c   1.000
_cell.angle_alpha   90.00
_cell.angle_beta   90.00
_cell.angle_gamma   90.00
#
_symmetry.space_group_name_H-M   'P 1'
#
loop_
_entity.id
_entity.type
_entity.pdbx_description
1 polymer ?
#
loop_
_entity_poly.entity_id
_entity_poly.type
_entity_poly.pdbx_seq_one_letter_code
_entity_poly.pdbx_strand_id
1 'polypeptide(L)'
;MLTFAIMIFLSLGSVEGFSTKTPLSFLLGTITSVISGFLGMKIATYTNARTTLEARKGVGKAFIAAFHSGAVMGFLLAANGLLVLCIVINLFKLYSGDDWEVLFEAITGYGLGGSSMALFGRVGGGVIFWFYSSILNCFLLLCNFFCLHIIHSVPKQHVCTDNVGDIAGMGSDLFGSYVESSCAALVVASISSFGINHELTAMLYPFISSMGIIVCLIATLFATATDFFEIRAVKEIEPALKRQLIISTALMTVGIAIVSWMALPSTFTIFNFGAQP
;
A
#
# COMPACT_ATOMS: atom_id res chain seq x y z
N MET A 1 -3.91 19.26 1.99
CA MET A 1 -2.87 18.28 1.65
C MET A 1 -1.54 18.95 1.35
N LEU A 2 -1.38 19.65 0.23
CA LEU A 2 -0.08 20.28 -0.13
C LEU A 2 0.40 21.29 0.93
N THR A 3 -0.50 22.12 1.45
CA THR A 3 -0.21 23.10 2.52
C THR A 3 0.26 22.44 3.82
N PHE A 4 -0.35 21.31 4.19
CA PHE A 4 0.02 20.54 5.37
C PHE A 4 1.37 19.84 5.19
N ALA A 5 1.63 19.26 4.02
CA ALA A 5 2.93 18.69 3.68
C ALA A 5 4.03 19.77 3.73
N ILE A 6 3.76 20.98 3.24
CA ILE A 6 4.68 22.13 3.32
C ILE A 6 4.91 22.55 4.77
N MET A 7 3.88 22.58 5.62
CA MET A 7 4.03 22.87 7.05
C MET A 7 4.90 21.84 7.76
N ILE A 8 4.68 20.54 7.51
CA ILE A 8 5.51 19.47 8.11
C ILE A 8 6.95 19.56 7.60
N PHE A 9 7.15 19.80 6.31
CA PHE A 9 8.48 19.97 5.73
C PHE A 9 9.25 21.11 6.42
N LEU A 10 8.61 22.28 6.62
CA LEU A 10 9.19 23.42 7.31
C LEU A 10 9.44 23.16 8.80
N SER A 11 8.51 22.46 9.46
CA SER A 11 8.65 22.06 10.86
C SER A 11 9.83 21.11 11.05
N LEU A 12 9.95 20.06 10.24
CA LEU A 12 11.05 19.08 10.31
C LEU A 12 12.41 19.71 10.03
N GLY A 13 12.46 20.73 9.17
CA GLY A 13 13.69 21.50 8.91
C GLY A 13 14.10 22.44 10.06
N SER A 14 13.22 22.69 11.03
CA SER A 14 13.42 23.62 12.14
C SER A 14 13.66 22.93 13.49
N VAL A 15 13.55 21.60 13.57
CA VAL A 15 13.81 20.84 14.81
C VAL A 15 15.31 20.54 14.93
N GLU A 16 15.96 21.08 15.96
CA GLU A 16 17.33 20.73 16.34
C GLU A 16 17.38 19.27 16.79
N GLY A 17 17.91 18.39 15.93
CA GLY A 17 18.04 16.95 16.18
C GLY A 17 17.83 16.10 14.93
N PHE A 18 17.01 16.55 13.98
CA PHE A 18 16.84 15.84 12.71
C PHE A 18 17.86 16.29 11.67
N SER A 19 18.47 15.33 10.98
CA SER A 19 19.31 15.62 9.81
C SER A 19 18.50 16.41 8.77
N THR A 20 19.13 17.39 8.11
CA THR A 20 18.54 18.17 6.98
C THR A 20 18.01 17.27 5.85
N LYS A 21 18.37 15.98 5.88
CA LYS A 21 17.99 14.90 4.97
C LYS A 21 16.57 14.33 5.20
N THR A 22 16.04 14.39 6.42
CA THR A 22 14.71 13.91 6.80
C THR A 22 13.54 14.64 6.09
N PRO A 23 13.54 15.98 5.92
CA PRO A 23 12.49 16.65 5.16
C PRO A 23 12.50 16.27 3.67
N LEU A 24 13.66 15.94 3.10
CA LEU A 24 13.76 15.47 1.71
C LEU A 24 13.15 14.08 1.52
N SER A 25 13.42 13.15 2.44
CA SER A 25 12.82 11.81 2.42
C SER A 25 11.30 11.87 2.64
N PHE A 26 10.83 12.77 3.52
CA PHE A 26 9.41 13.05 3.71
C PHE A 26 8.74 13.50 2.40
N LEU A 27 9.34 14.45 1.68
CA LEU A 27 8.78 14.92 0.40
C LEU A 27 8.69 13.78 -0.62
N LEU A 28 9.73 12.95 -0.73
CA LEU A 28 9.70 11.76 -1.60
C LEU A 28 8.57 10.81 -1.21
N GLY A 29 8.39 10.55 0.10
CA GLY A 29 7.31 9.72 0.65
C GLY A 29 5.92 10.23 0.27
N THR A 30 5.69 11.53 0.46
CA THR A 30 4.41 12.17 0.09
C THR A 30 4.11 12.04 -1.40
N ILE A 31 5.10 12.29 -2.27
CA ILE A 31 4.93 12.20 -3.73
C ILE A 31 4.60 10.76 -4.14
N THR A 32 5.33 9.77 -3.61
CA THR A 32 5.03 8.35 -3.90
C THR A 32 3.65 7.92 -3.45
N SER A 33 3.18 8.40 -2.30
CA SER A 33 1.84 8.08 -1.79
C SER A 33 0.73 8.68 -2.66
N VAL A 34 0.94 9.87 -3.22
CA VAL A 34 0.00 10.47 -4.17
C VAL A 34 -0.04 9.68 -5.47
N ILE A 35 1.14 9.32 -5.99
CA ILE A 35 1.25 8.56 -7.23
C ILE A 35 0.60 7.18 -7.07
N SER A 36 0.80 6.49 -5.94
CA SER A 36 0.20 5.17 -5.68
C SER A 36 -1.34 5.25 -5.66
N GLY A 37 -1.91 6.21 -4.93
CA GLY A 37 -3.36 6.45 -4.91
C GLY A 37 -3.92 6.82 -6.29
N PHE A 38 -3.21 7.67 -7.05
CA PHE A 38 -3.64 8.07 -8.39
C PHE A 38 -3.62 6.92 -9.40
N LEU A 39 -2.58 6.09 -9.38
CA LEU A 39 -2.48 4.93 -10.28
C LEU A 39 -3.55 3.89 -9.95
N GLY A 40 -3.86 3.67 -8.67
CA GLY A 40 -5.00 2.85 -8.23
C GLY A 40 -6.33 3.37 -8.77
N MET A 41 -6.58 4.68 -8.66
CA MET A 41 -7.80 5.31 -9.20
C MET A 41 -7.90 5.16 -10.72
N LYS A 42 -6.78 5.29 -11.45
CA LYS A 42 -6.75 5.17 -12.91
C LYS A 42 -7.10 3.76 -13.39
N ILE A 43 -6.56 2.71 -12.76
CA ILE A 43 -6.89 1.34 -13.15
C ILE A 43 -8.34 0.98 -12.83
N ALA A 44 -8.87 1.47 -11.70
CA ALA A 44 -10.25 1.22 -11.31
C ALA A 44 -11.27 1.91 -12.23
N THR A 45 -11.09 3.22 -12.49
CA THR A 45 -11.96 3.97 -13.43
C THR A 45 -11.98 3.33 -14.82
N TYR A 46 -10.84 2.80 -15.27
CA TYR A 46 -10.76 2.09 -16.54
C TYR A 46 -11.50 0.74 -16.53
N THR A 47 -11.38 -0.02 -15.43
CA THR A 47 -11.90 -1.39 -15.38
C THR A 47 -13.39 -1.46 -15.03
N ASN A 48 -13.97 -0.48 -14.33
CA ASN A 48 -15.39 -0.50 -13.93
C ASN A 48 -16.34 -0.73 -15.13
N ALA A 49 -16.10 -0.03 -16.24
CA ALA A 49 -16.87 -0.20 -17.47
C ALA A 49 -16.65 -1.58 -18.11
N ARG A 50 -15.41 -2.08 -18.09
CA ARG A 50 -15.05 -3.39 -18.65
C ARG A 50 -15.68 -4.54 -17.86
N THR A 51 -15.67 -4.47 -16.53
CA THR A 51 -16.33 -5.46 -15.66
C THR A 51 -17.82 -5.51 -15.93
N THR A 52 -18.46 -4.36 -16.15
CA THR A 52 -19.89 -4.29 -16.50
C THR A 52 -20.19 -4.95 -17.85
N LEU A 53 -19.32 -4.76 -18.84
CA LEU A 53 -19.45 -5.41 -20.15
C LEU A 53 -19.25 -6.94 -20.05
N GLU A 54 -18.28 -7.39 -19.26
CA GLU A 54 -18.03 -8.82 -19.04
C GLU A 54 -19.11 -9.51 -18.21
N ALA A 55 -19.83 -8.77 -17.35
CA ALA A 55 -20.98 -9.30 -16.60
C ALA A 55 -22.11 -9.79 -17.51
N ARG A 56 -22.20 -9.28 -18.75
CA ARG A 56 -23.15 -9.80 -19.75
C ARG A 56 -22.86 -11.23 -20.19
N LYS A 57 -21.62 -11.72 -20.00
CA LYS A 57 -21.17 -13.07 -20.37
C LYS A 57 -21.18 -14.04 -19.18
N GLY A 58 -21.58 -13.57 -17.99
CA GLY A 58 -21.65 -14.36 -16.77
C GLY A 58 -20.75 -13.84 -15.65
N VAL A 59 -21.00 -14.35 -14.44
CA VAL A 59 -20.36 -13.89 -13.20
C VAL A 59 -18.86 -14.19 -13.20
N GLY A 60 -18.43 -15.35 -13.72
CA GLY A 60 -17.01 -15.72 -13.78
C GLY A 60 -16.16 -14.78 -14.61
N LYS A 61 -16.64 -14.35 -15.79
CA LYS A 61 -15.88 -13.41 -16.65
C LYS A 61 -15.79 -12.01 -16.04
N ALA A 62 -16.86 -11.54 -15.40
CA ALA A 62 -16.82 -10.29 -14.63
C ALA A 62 -15.84 -10.37 -13.45
N PHE A 63 -15.84 -11.48 -12.71
CA PHE A 63 -14.93 -11.67 -11.59
C PHE A 63 -13.47 -11.64 -12.04
N ILE A 64 -13.11 -12.33 -13.13
CA ILE A 64 -11.74 -12.34 -13.66
C ILE A 64 -11.30 -10.93 -14.06
N ALA A 65 -12.17 -10.16 -14.73
CA ALA A 65 -11.86 -8.77 -15.10
C ALA A 65 -11.62 -7.88 -13.88
N ALA A 66 -12.47 -7.99 -12.85
CA ALA A 66 -12.31 -7.26 -11.59
C ALA A 66 -11.06 -7.71 -10.83
N PHE A 67 -10.81 -9.01 -10.71
CA PHE A 67 -9.67 -9.57 -10.01
C PHE A 67 -8.33 -9.17 -10.66
N HIS A 68 -8.24 -9.21 -11.99
CA HIS A 68 -7.05 -8.73 -12.70
C HIS A 68 -6.80 -7.24 -12.46
N SER A 69 -7.85 -6.41 -12.41
CA SER A 69 -7.66 -4.99 -12.10
C SER A 69 -7.15 -4.74 -10.68
N GLY A 70 -7.66 -5.50 -9.70
CA GLY A 70 -7.16 -5.46 -8.33
C GLY A 70 -5.72 -5.96 -8.22
N ALA A 71 -5.36 -7.01 -8.96
CA ALA A 71 -4.00 -7.51 -9.03
C ALA A 71 -3.03 -6.46 -9.61
N VAL A 72 -3.40 -5.79 -10.71
CA VAL A 72 -2.59 -4.70 -11.31
C VAL A 72 -2.35 -3.59 -10.30
N MET A 73 -3.38 -3.17 -9.56
CA MET A 73 -3.24 -2.20 -8.47
C MET A 73 -2.25 -2.71 -7.41
N GLY A 74 -2.47 -3.91 -6.86
CA GLY A 74 -1.65 -4.48 -5.80
C GLY A 74 -0.17 -4.63 -6.17
N PHE A 75 0.13 -5.20 -7.34
CA PHE A 75 1.51 -5.37 -7.81
C PHE A 75 2.19 -4.04 -8.09
N LEU A 76 1.48 -3.08 -8.68
CA LEU A 76 2.05 -1.78 -8.98
C LEU A 76 2.36 -1.01 -7.69
N LEU A 77 1.49 -1.07 -6.69
CA LEU A 77 1.71 -0.45 -5.39
C LEU A 77 2.90 -1.09 -4.65
N ALA A 78 2.92 -2.42 -4.56
CA ALA A 78 3.99 -3.16 -3.87
C ALA A 78 5.36 -2.96 -4.56
N ALA A 79 5.42 -3.10 -5.89
CA ALA A 79 6.66 -2.95 -6.63
C ALA A 79 7.17 -1.50 -6.62
N ASN A 80 6.28 -0.51 -6.79
CA ASN A 80 6.68 0.90 -6.75
C ASN A 80 7.15 1.31 -5.35
N GLY A 81 6.49 0.84 -4.29
CA GLY A 81 6.93 1.11 -2.93
C GLY A 81 8.30 0.52 -2.61
N LEU A 82 8.53 -0.74 -2.99
CA LEU A 82 9.83 -1.39 -2.81
C LEU A 82 10.93 -0.70 -3.64
N LEU A 83 10.64 -0.36 -4.90
CA LEU A 83 11.58 0.27 -5.81
C LEU A 83 12.01 1.65 -5.30
N VAL A 84 11.05 2.49 -4.90
CA VAL A 84 11.38 3.84 -4.40
C VAL A 84 12.12 3.74 -3.06
N LEU A 85 11.72 2.85 -2.16
CA LEU A 85 12.48 2.62 -0.92
C LEU A 85 13.93 2.21 -1.22
N CYS A 86 14.15 1.32 -2.21
CA CYS A 86 15.49 0.92 -2.65
C CYS A 86 16.30 2.10 -3.21
N ILE A 87 15.70 2.93 -4.07
CA ILE A 87 16.36 4.12 -4.63
C ILE A 87 16.73 5.09 -3.52
N VAL A 88 15.81 5.34 -2.58
CA VAL A 88 16.01 6.25 -1.44
C VAL A 88 17.18 5.77 -0.58
N ILE A 89 17.22 4.48 -0.22
CA ILE A 89 18.33 3.90 0.57
C ILE A 89 19.66 4.06 -0.17
N ASN A 90 19.71 3.70 -1.46
CA ASN A 90 20.96 3.80 -2.24
C ASN A 90 21.43 5.24 -2.41
N LEU A 91 20.51 6.19 -2.66
CA LEU A 91 20.84 7.60 -2.75
C LEU A 91 21.40 8.12 -1.42
N PHE A 92 20.71 7.88 -0.31
CA PHE A 92 21.18 8.36 0.99
C PHE A 92 22.47 7.66 1.44
N LYS A 93 22.72 6.42 1.03
CA LYS A 93 23.98 5.72 1.25
C LYS A 93 25.15 6.42 0.53
N LEU A 94 24.96 6.84 -0.72
CA LEU A 94 25.99 7.60 -1.47
C LEU A 94 26.34 8.94 -0.81
N TYR A 95 25.36 9.59 -0.17
CA TYR A 95 25.54 10.90 0.48
C TYR A 95 25.98 10.84 1.95
N SER A 96 25.78 9.72 2.66
CA SER A 96 26.02 9.62 4.11
C SER A 96 27.20 8.71 4.48
N GLY A 97 27.78 7.98 3.53
CA GLY A 97 28.96 7.14 3.79
C GLY A 97 28.66 6.02 4.78
N ASP A 98 29.50 5.90 5.82
CA ASP A 98 29.46 4.83 6.84
C ASP A 98 28.60 5.17 8.08
N ASP A 99 27.94 6.33 8.12
CA ASP A 99 27.03 6.68 9.22
C ASP A 99 25.62 6.13 8.97
N TRP A 100 25.44 4.83 9.22
CA TRP A 100 24.19 4.11 8.93
C TRP A 100 23.05 4.55 9.86
N GLU A 101 23.34 4.96 11.10
CA GLU A 101 22.33 5.46 12.03
C GLU A 101 21.59 6.69 11.48
N VAL A 102 22.33 7.70 11.03
CA VAL A 102 21.78 8.93 10.43
C VAL A 102 21.07 8.65 9.11
N LEU A 103 21.54 7.65 8.36
CA LEU A 103 20.90 7.17 7.12
C LEU A 103 19.48 6.63 7.39
N PHE A 104 19.33 5.72 8.35
CA PHE A 104 18.04 5.08 8.62
C PHE A 104 17.09 5.98 9.42
N GLU A 105 17.62 6.87 10.26
CA GLU A 105 16.84 7.94 10.85
C GLU A 105 16.25 8.85 9.75
N ALA A 106 17.02 9.25 8.74
CA ALA A 106 16.49 10.02 7.62
C ALA A 106 15.43 9.25 6.83
N ILE A 107 15.55 7.93 6.69
CA ILE A 107 14.56 7.08 6.01
C ILE A 107 13.23 7.00 6.77
N THR A 108 13.19 7.22 8.09
CA THR A 108 11.91 7.30 8.82
C THR A 108 11.00 8.40 8.29
N GLY A 109 11.58 9.52 7.82
CA GLY A 109 10.84 10.61 7.19
C GLY A 109 10.04 10.14 5.96
N TYR A 110 10.56 9.15 5.21
CA TYR A 110 9.86 8.56 4.06
C TYR A 110 8.54 7.89 4.46
N GLY A 111 8.56 7.07 5.53
CA GLY A 111 7.36 6.43 6.08
C GLY A 111 6.36 7.43 6.65
N LEU A 112 6.86 8.43 7.38
CA LEU A 112 6.03 9.52 7.93
C LEU A 112 5.36 10.33 6.81
N GLY A 113 6.06 10.56 5.69
CA GLY A 113 5.51 11.18 4.48
C GLY A 113 4.38 10.38 3.83
N GLY A 114 4.57 9.05 3.71
CA GLY A 114 3.55 8.15 3.18
C GLY A 114 2.28 8.15 4.03
N SER A 115 2.42 7.84 5.32
CA SER A 115 1.29 7.73 6.26
C SER A 115 0.53 9.06 6.44
N SER A 116 1.24 10.19 6.52
CA SER A 116 0.58 11.51 6.59
C SER A 116 -0.30 11.79 5.37
N MET A 117 0.18 11.51 4.16
CA MET A 117 -0.61 11.72 2.94
C MET A 117 -1.73 10.68 2.78
N ALA A 118 -1.53 9.45 3.24
CA ALA A 118 -2.56 8.43 3.31
C ALA A 118 -3.71 8.82 4.23
N LEU A 119 -3.42 9.40 5.40
CA LEU A 119 -4.43 9.88 6.34
C LEU A 119 -5.33 10.92 5.69
N PHE A 120 -4.75 11.93 5.03
CA PHE A 120 -5.57 12.90 4.30
C PHE A 120 -6.28 12.27 3.10
N GLY A 121 -5.69 11.28 2.44
CA GLY A 121 -6.32 10.61 1.30
C GLY A 121 -7.58 9.88 1.72
N ARG A 122 -7.51 9.14 2.83
CA ARG A 122 -8.64 8.42 3.40
C ARG A 122 -9.66 9.34 4.07
N VAL A 123 -9.23 10.27 4.91
CA VAL A 123 -10.14 11.22 5.58
C VAL A 123 -10.76 12.18 4.57
N GLY A 124 -9.97 12.72 3.64
CA GLY A 124 -10.46 13.60 2.58
C GLY A 124 -11.42 12.88 1.62
N GLY A 125 -11.06 11.67 1.17
CA GLY A 125 -11.94 10.84 0.33
C GLY A 125 -13.21 10.40 1.08
N GLY A 126 -13.09 10.01 2.35
CA GLY A 126 -14.19 9.58 3.20
C GLY A 126 -15.15 10.71 3.60
N VAL A 127 -14.64 11.93 3.84
CA VAL A 127 -15.47 13.11 4.10
C VAL A 127 -16.21 13.54 2.82
N ILE A 128 -15.55 13.49 1.66
CA ILE A 128 -16.23 13.69 0.37
C ILE A 128 -17.31 12.64 0.18
N PHE A 129 -17.02 11.35 0.40
CA PHE A 129 -18.00 10.28 0.33
C PHE A 129 -19.19 10.52 1.28
N TRP A 130 -18.93 10.85 2.55
CA TRP A 130 -19.95 11.05 3.57
C TRP A 130 -20.84 12.27 3.27
N PHE A 131 -20.23 13.38 2.87
CA PHE A 131 -20.94 14.61 2.52
C PHE A 131 -21.79 14.41 1.26
N TYR A 132 -21.24 13.73 0.24
CA TYR A 132 -21.95 13.45 -1.00
C TYR A 132 -23.08 12.43 -0.80
N SER A 133 -22.84 11.36 -0.03
CA SER A 133 -23.84 10.36 0.33
C SER A 133 -24.97 10.97 1.17
N SER A 134 -24.65 11.88 2.09
CA SER A 134 -25.65 12.61 2.90
C SER A 134 -26.50 13.56 2.05
N ILE A 135 -25.89 14.33 1.14
CA ILE A 135 -26.62 15.20 0.21
C ILE A 135 -27.51 14.37 -0.74
N LEU A 136 -26.99 13.26 -1.25
CA LEU A 136 -27.73 12.39 -2.16
C LEU A 136 -28.88 11.68 -1.47
N ASN A 137 -28.69 11.19 -0.24
CA ASN A 137 -29.78 10.65 0.58
C ASN A 137 -30.84 11.70 0.87
N CYS A 138 -30.44 12.95 1.17
CA CYS A 138 -31.37 14.05 1.36
C CYS A 138 -32.16 14.36 0.07
N PHE A 139 -31.49 14.34 -1.09
CA PHE A 139 -32.12 14.57 -2.39
C PHE A 139 -33.06 13.42 -2.81
N LEU A 140 -32.66 12.16 -2.56
CA LEU A 140 -33.47 10.97 -2.83
C LEU A 140 -34.68 10.90 -1.90
N LEU A 141 -34.52 11.28 -0.63
CA LEU A 141 -35.60 11.40 0.35
C LEU A 141 -36.62 12.46 -0.10
N LEU A 142 -36.15 13.62 -0.57
CA LEU A 142 -36.99 14.70 -1.09
C LEU A 142 -37.75 14.29 -2.36
N CYS A 143 -37.08 13.60 -3.30
CA CYS A 143 -37.71 13.08 -4.52
C CYS A 143 -38.72 11.98 -4.23
N ASN A 144 -38.43 11.05 -3.32
CA ASN A 144 -39.40 10.01 -2.91
C ASN A 144 -40.64 10.59 -2.22
N PHE A 145 -40.52 11.76 -1.57
CA PHE A 145 -41.65 12.42 -0.93
C PHE A 145 -42.59 13.13 -1.93
N PHE A 146 -42.10 13.51 -3.12
CA PHE A 146 -42.86 14.33 -4.08
C PHE A 146 -43.14 13.68 -5.44
N CYS A 147 -42.30 12.77 -5.94
CA CYS A 147 -42.40 12.27 -7.32
C CYS A 147 -41.89 10.83 -7.45
N LEU A 148 -42.84 9.89 -7.57
CA LEU A 148 -42.73 8.54 -8.13
C LEU A 148 -41.61 7.59 -7.63
N HIS A 149 -41.94 6.30 -7.59
CA HIS A 149 -41.02 5.16 -7.48
C HIS A 149 -39.90 5.25 -8.55
N ILE A 150 -38.79 5.91 -8.24
CA ILE A 150 -37.60 5.97 -9.09
C ILE A 150 -36.60 4.93 -8.59
N ILE A 151 -36.13 4.10 -9.52
CA ILE A 151 -35.14 3.05 -9.31
C ILE A 151 -33.88 3.64 -8.65
N HIS A 152 -33.42 2.95 -7.62
CA HIS A 152 -32.46 3.32 -6.57
C HIS A 152 -31.01 3.63 -7.03
N SER A 153 -30.77 3.91 -8.30
CA SER A 153 -29.43 4.04 -8.87
C SER A 153 -29.25 5.42 -9.49
N VAL A 154 -28.79 6.40 -8.71
CA VAL A 154 -28.23 7.64 -9.26
C VAL A 154 -26.84 7.30 -9.83
N PRO A 155 -26.68 7.13 -11.16
CA PRO A 155 -25.66 6.21 -11.68
C PRO A 155 -24.28 6.83 -11.89
N LYS A 156 -24.12 8.15 -11.83
CA LYS A 156 -22.83 8.81 -12.12
C LYS A 156 -22.08 9.29 -10.88
N GLN A 157 -22.78 9.55 -9.77
CA GLN A 157 -22.19 10.18 -8.59
C GLN A 157 -21.56 9.18 -7.62
N HIS A 158 -22.13 7.97 -7.46
CA HIS A 158 -21.54 6.90 -6.63
C HIS A 158 -20.22 6.36 -7.19
N VAL A 159 -20.08 6.26 -8.52
CA VAL A 159 -18.85 5.71 -9.14
C VAL A 159 -17.61 6.57 -8.87
N CYS A 160 -17.80 7.90 -8.78
CA CYS A 160 -16.71 8.82 -8.46
C CYS A 160 -16.30 8.76 -6.98
N THR A 161 -17.25 8.51 -6.07
CA THR A 161 -16.96 8.46 -4.63
C THR A 161 -16.26 7.17 -4.23
N ASP A 162 -16.63 6.03 -4.84
CA ASP A 162 -16.01 4.73 -4.57
C ASP A 162 -14.55 4.70 -5.06
N ASN A 163 -14.27 5.29 -6.22
CA ASN A 163 -12.92 5.33 -6.77
C ASN A 163 -11.97 6.29 -6.01
N VAL A 164 -12.51 7.37 -5.42
CA VAL A 164 -11.71 8.38 -4.70
C VAL A 164 -11.48 8.00 -3.24
N GLY A 165 -12.50 7.49 -2.55
CA GLY A 165 -12.39 7.05 -1.16
C GLY A 165 -11.78 5.65 -1.05
N ASP A 166 -12.47 4.66 -1.61
CA ASP A 166 -12.16 3.25 -1.35
C ASP A 166 -10.94 2.76 -2.12
N ILE A 167 -10.61 3.36 -3.27
CA ILE A 167 -9.48 2.89 -4.10
C ILE A 167 -8.26 3.79 -3.90
N ALA A 168 -8.39 5.10 -4.11
CA ALA A 168 -7.25 6.00 -3.94
C ALA A 168 -6.84 6.14 -2.46
N GLY A 169 -7.81 6.23 -1.55
CA GLY A 169 -7.55 6.28 -0.11
C GLY A 169 -6.95 4.99 0.43
N MET A 170 -7.53 3.83 0.11
CA MET A 170 -7.01 2.52 0.54
C MET A 170 -5.64 2.22 -0.07
N GLY A 171 -5.41 2.57 -1.33
CA GLY A 171 -4.11 2.39 -1.98
C GLY A 171 -2.99 3.18 -1.30
N SER A 172 -3.26 4.46 -0.97
CA SER A 172 -2.31 5.30 -0.23
C SER A 172 -2.06 4.76 1.18
N ASP A 173 -3.10 4.26 1.86
CA ASP A 173 -3.02 3.65 3.19
C ASP A 173 -2.17 2.38 3.23
N LEU A 174 -2.43 1.43 2.33
CA LEU A 174 -1.64 0.21 2.19
C LEU A 174 -0.17 0.53 1.90
N PHE A 175 0.09 1.52 1.05
CA PHE A 175 1.44 2.00 0.78
C PHE A 175 2.09 2.58 2.05
N GLY A 176 1.37 3.42 2.81
CA GLY A 176 1.84 3.99 4.07
C GLY A 176 2.24 2.90 5.08
N SER A 177 1.37 1.92 5.33
CA SER A 177 1.66 0.81 6.25
C SER A 177 2.83 -0.05 5.77
N TYR A 178 2.93 -0.28 4.46
CA TYR A 178 4.03 -1.05 3.87
C TYR A 178 5.39 -0.37 4.06
N VAL A 179 5.46 0.92 3.80
CA VAL A 179 6.69 1.70 3.95
C VAL A 179 7.04 1.88 5.42
N GLU A 180 6.08 2.22 6.27
CA GLU A 180 6.31 2.46 7.70
C GLU A 180 6.83 1.20 8.42
N SER A 181 6.23 0.04 8.14
CA SER A 181 6.72 -1.25 8.69
C SER A 181 8.14 -1.58 8.21
N SER A 182 8.46 -1.31 6.95
CA SER A 182 9.81 -1.50 6.40
C SER A 182 10.82 -0.54 7.04
N CYS A 183 10.48 0.75 7.18
CA CYS A 183 11.32 1.75 7.82
C CYS A 183 11.55 1.43 9.30
N ALA A 184 10.51 1.04 10.04
CA ALA A 184 10.63 0.67 11.44
C ALA A 184 11.60 -0.51 11.65
N ALA A 185 11.51 -1.54 10.80
CA ALA A 185 12.43 -2.67 10.85
C ALA A 185 13.88 -2.24 10.51
N LEU A 186 14.08 -1.35 9.54
CA LEU A 186 15.39 -0.86 9.16
C LEU A 186 16.07 -0.01 10.25
N VAL A 187 15.31 0.84 10.96
CA VAL A 187 15.84 1.65 12.07
C VAL A 187 16.29 0.77 13.24
N VAL A 188 15.48 -0.22 13.61
CA VAL A 188 15.88 -1.15 14.68
C VAL A 188 17.09 -1.98 14.24
N ALA A 189 17.15 -2.39 12.96
CA ALA A 189 18.30 -3.10 12.42
C ALA A 189 19.57 -2.25 12.36
N SER A 190 19.47 -0.93 12.13
CA SER A 190 20.64 -0.05 12.02
C SER A 190 21.36 0.17 13.35
N ILE A 191 20.64 0.17 14.47
CA ILE A 191 21.23 0.26 15.82
C ILE A 191 21.59 -1.11 16.42
N SER A 192 21.29 -2.20 15.70
CA SER A 192 21.59 -3.58 16.10
C SER A 192 22.94 -4.04 15.50
N SER A 193 23.35 -5.29 15.77
CA SER A 193 24.62 -5.83 15.23
C SER A 193 24.72 -5.73 13.71
N PHE A 194 23.60 -5.73 13.00
CA PHE A 194 23.54 -5.64 11.54
C PHE A 194 24.07 -4.31 11.01
N GLY A 195 23.72 -3.20 11.67
CA GLY A 195 24.24 -1.87 11.30
C GLY A 195 25.67 -1.65 11.77
N ILE A 196 26.02 -2.10 12.98
CA ILE A 196 27.37 -1.93 13.55
C ILE A 196 28.41 -2.71 12.73
N ASN A 197 28.10 -3.94 12.33
CA ASN A 197 29.00 -4.79 11.54
C ASN A 197 28.91 -4.50 10.02
N HIS A 198 28.09 -3.53 9.60
CA HIS A 198 27.88 -3.15 8.20
C HIS A 198 27.47 -4.33 7.29
N GLU A 199 26.72 -5.29 7.84
CA GLU A 199 26.23 -6.45 7.11
C GLU A 199 24.99 -6.09 6.28
N LEU A 200 25.23 -5.65 5.04
CA LEU A 200 24.20 -5.15 4.14
C LEU A 200 23.07 -6.18 3.87
N THR A 201 23.40 -7.47 3.80
CA THR A 201 22.43 -8.55 3.55
C THR A 201 21.43 -8.69 4.69
N ALA A 202 21.91 -8.72 5.94
CA ALA A 202 21.05 -8.88 7.11
C ALA A 202 20.28 -7.59 7.43
N MET A 203 20.87 -6.43 7.12
CA MET A 203 20.16 -5.15 7.24
C MET A 203 18.98 -5.04 6.26
N LEU A 204 19.17 -5.44 5.00
CA LEU A 204 18.10 -5.41 4.01
C LEU A 204 17.11 -6.57 4.16
N TYR A 205 17.11 -7.29 5.28
CA TYR A 205 16.13 -8.35 5.56
C TYR A 205 14.65 -7.91 5.38
N PRO A 206 14.23 -6.66 5.71
CA PRO A 206 12.88 -6.18 5.42
C PRO A 206 12.50 -6.19 3.91
N PHE A 207 13.48 -6.31 3.01
CA PHE A 207 13.27 -6.58 1.58
C PHE A 207 12.75 -8.00 1.29
N ILE A 208 12.37 -8.77 2.31
CA ILE A 208 11.55 -9.99 2.19
C ILE A 208 10.28 -9.78 1.36
N SER A 209 9.82 -8.53 1.30
CA SER A 209 8.78 -8.05 0.41
C SER A 209 8.99 -8.42 -1.07
N SER A 210 10.24 -8.50 -1.54
CA SER A 210 10.58 -8.94 -2.90
C SER A 210 10.16 -10.39 -3.17
N MET A 211 10.43 -11.29 -2.21
CA MET A 211 9.93 -12.66 -2.23
C MET A 211 8.41 -12.70 -2.15
N GLY A 212 7.82 -11.81 -1.34
CA GLY A 212 6.36 -11.63 -1.26
C GLY A 212 5.73 -11.30 -2.62
N ILE A 213 6.34 -10.44 -3.43
CA ILE A 213 5.85 -10.12 -4.79
C ILE A 213 5.84 -11.37 -5.68
N ILE A 214 6.90 -12.19 -5.62
CA ILE A 214 7.00 -13.43 -6.41
C ILE A 214 5.95 -14.45 -5.95
N VAL A 215 5.79 -14.62 -4.63
CA VAL A 215 4.77 -15.50 -4.05
C VAL A 215 3.36 -15.06 -4.45
N CYS A 216 3.08 -13.76 -4.36
CA CYS A 216 1.80 -13.19 -4.79
C CYS A 216 1.56 -13.39 -6.30
N LEU A 217 2.60 -13.30 -7.13
CA LEU A 217 2.51 -13.58 -8.58
C LEU A 217 2.11 -15.03 -8.81
N ILE A 218 2.80 -15.98 -8.18
CA ILE A 218 2.49 -17.41 -8.27
C ILE A 218 1.06 -17.67 -7.78
N ALA A 219 0.67 -17.14 -6.62
CA ALA A 219 -0.67 -17.30 -6.08
C ALA A 219 -1.74 -16.72 -7.03
N THR A 220 -1.49 -15.55 -7.62
CA THR A 220 -2.39 -14.93 -8.59
C THR A 220 -2.54 -15.79 -9.84
N LEU A 221 -1.45 -16.37 -10.36
CA LEU A 221 -1.51 -17.31 -11.48
C LEU A 221 -2.30 -18.58 -11.12
N PHE A 222 -2.16 -19.12 -9.91
CA PHE A 222 -2.99 -20.23 -9.47
C PHE A 222 -4.47 -19.85 -9.35
N ALA A 223 -4.81 -18.62 -8.98
CA ALA A 223 -6.20 -18.18 -8.94
C ALA A 223 -6.81 -17.96 -10.34
N THR A 224 -6.00 -17.62 -11.34
CA THR A 224 -6.50 -17.19 -12.67
C THR A 224 -6.27 -18.20 -13.80
N ALA A 225 -5.23 -19.03 -13.73
CA ALA A 225 -4.81 -19.91 -14.82
C ALA A 225 -5.39 -21.33 -14.73
N THR A 226 -5.84 -21.79 -13.57
CA THR A 226 -6.52 -23.08 -13.47
C THR A 226 -7.98 -22.93 -13.89
N ASP A 227 -8.30 -23.34 -15.12
CA ASP A 227 -9.66 -23.49 -15.68
C ASP A 227 -10.63 -24.31 -14.78
N PHE A 228 -10.11 -24.99 -13.77
CA PHE A 228 -10.87 -25.68 -12.73
C PHE A 228 -11.63 -24.73 -11.76
N PHE A 229 -11.31 -23.42 -11.75
CA PHE A 229 -11.89 -22.43 -10.83
C PHE A 229 -12.70 -21.34 -11.53
N GLU A 230 -13.32 -21.62 -12.68
CA GLU A 230 -14.33 -20.70 -13.19
C GLU A 230 -15.50 -20.61 -12.21
N ILE A 231 -15.71 -19.42 -11.66
CA ILE A 231 -16.83 -19.12 -10.77
C ILE A 231 -18.12 -19.21 -11.57
N ARG A 232 -18.94 -20.22 -11.26
CA ARG A 232 -20.24 -20.45 -11.92
C ARG A 232 -21.38 -19.88 -11.09
N ALA A 233 -21.22 -19.86 -9.78
CA ALA A 233 -22.23 -19.36 -8.85
C ALA A 233 -21.70 -18.21 -8.00
N VAL A 234 -22.59 -17.28 -7.65
CA VAL A 234 -22.26 -16.11 -6.81
C VAL A 234 -21.69 -16.54 -5.44
N LYS A 235 -22.16 -17.67 -4.89
CA LYS A 235 -21.67 -18.24 -3.63
C LYS A 235 -20.19 -18.67 -3.63
N GLU A 236 -19.57 -18.78 -4.81
CA GLU A 236 -18.18 -19.23 -4.95
C GLU A 236 -17.18 -18.06 -4.93
N ILE A 237 -17.65 -16.81 -4.99
CA ILE A 237 -16.81 -15.61 -5.03
C ILE A 237 -16.00 -15.45 -3.73
N GLU A 238 -16.67 -15.48 -2.58
CA GLU A 238 -16.01 -15.30 -1.28
C GLU A 238 -15.03 -16.45 -0.96
N PRO A 239 -15.39 -17.75 -1.15
CA PRO A 239 -14.44 -18.84 -1.01
C PRO A 239 -13.21 -18.73 -1.92
N ALA A 240 -13.36 -18.20 -3.14
CA ALA A 240 -12.23 -18.00 -4.05
C ALA A 240 -11.24 -16.96 -3.51
N LEU A 241 -11.75 -15.82 -3.02
CA LEU A 241 -10.93 -14.78 -2.38
C LEU A 241 -10.25 -15.29 -1.10
N LYS A 242 -10.97 -16.04 -0.26
CA LYS A 242 -10.39 -16.64 0.96
C LYS A 242 -9.29 -17.65 0.64
N ARG A 243 -9.46 -18.44 -0.41
CA ARG A 243 -8.45 -19.41 -0.85
C ARG A 243 -7.17 -18.71 -1.31
N GLN A 244 -7.28 -17.57 -1.97
CA GLN A 244 -6.12 -16.77 -2.37
C GLN A 244 -5.28 -16.38 -1.15
N LEU A 245 -5.92 -15.93 -0.07
CA LEU A 245 -5.26 -15.57 1.18
C LEU A 245 -4.58 -16.78 1.84
N ILE A 246 -5.20 -17.95 1.81
CA ILE A 246 -4.63 -19.18 2.38
C ILE A 246 -3.40 -19.64 1.57
N ILE A 247 -3.51 -19.66 0.23
CA ILE A 247 -2.42 -20.06 -0.66
C ILE A 247 -1.24 -19.11 -0.52
N SER A 248 -1.47 -17.79 -0.54
CA SER A 248 -0.41 -16.80 -0.38
C SER A 248 0.26 -16.92 0.99
N THR A 249 -0.50 -17.17 2.06
CA THR A 249 0.06 -17.34 3.41
C THR A 249 0.93 -18.59 3.52
N ALA A 250 0.47 -19.72 2.99
CA ALA A 250 1.23 -20.98 3.01
C ALA A 250 2.54 -20.85 2.21
N LEU A 251 2.47 -20.30 1.00
CA LEU A 251 3.65 -20.07 0.17
C LEU A 251 4.62 -19.06 0.80
N MET A 252 4.08 -17.98 1.40
CA MET A 252 4.92 -16.97 2.04
C MET A 252 5.61 -17.52 3.29
N THR A 253 4.98 -18.42 4.04
CA THR A 253 5.62 -19.08 5.20
C THR A 253 6.86 -19.85 4.77
N VAL A 254 6.78 -20.60 3.67
CA VAL A 254 7.93 -21.31 3.10
C VAL A 254 8.97 -20.32 2.56
N GLY A 255 8.52 -19.27 1.85
CA GLY A 255 9.40 -18.23 1.31
C GLY A 255 10.19 -17.51 2.40
N ILE A 256 9.54 -17.16 3.52
CA ILE A 256 10.19 -16.53 4.68
C ILE A 256 11.23 -17.48 5.26
N ALA A 257 10.91 -18.76 5.47
CA ALA A 257 11.87 -19.73 6.02
C ALA A 257 13.15 -19.84 5.16
N ILE A 258 13.01 -19.83 3.83
CA ILE A 258 14.15 -19.84 2.90
C ILE A 258 14.97 -18.55 3.02
N VAL A 259 14.31 -17.39 3.02
CA VAL A 259 14.98 -16.09 3.12
C VAL A 259 15.68 -15.94 4.47
N SER A 260 15.06 -16.35 5.57
CA SER A 260 15.69 -16.33 6.90
C SER A 260 16.93 -17.20 6.95
N TRP A 261 16.91 -18.39 6.33
CA TRP A 261 18.07 -19.28 6.32
C TRP A 261 19.22 -18.73 5.47
N MET A 262 18.92 -18.03 4.37
CA MET A 262 19.95 -17.49 3.48
C MET A 262 20.49 -16.12 3.91
N ALA A 263 19.64 -15.25 4.48
CA ALA A 263 19.95 -13.85 4.68
C ALA A 263 20.42 -13.49 6.10
N LEU A 264 20.11 -14.31 7.12
CA LEU A 264 20.45 -14.03 8.51
C LEU A 264 21.61 -14.92 8.99
N PRO A 265 22.57 -14.35 9.75
CA PRO A 265 23.59 -15.15 10.43
C PRO A 265 22.96 -15.97 11.56
N SER A 266 23.60 -17.09 11.92
CA SER A 266 23.09 -18.01 12.96
C SER A 266 22.97 -17.38 14.36
N THR A 267 23.73 -16.31 14.61
CA THR A 267 23.72 -15.56 15.87
C THR A 267 23.84 -14.07 15.56
N PHE A 268 22.95 -13.25 16.11
CA PHE A 268 22.97 -11.79 16.01
C PHE A 268 22.37 -11.17 17.28
N THR A 269 22.62 -9.87 17.49
CA THR A 269 22.04 -9.12 18.62
C THR A 269 21.07 -8.07 18.10
N ILE A 270 19.89 -8.00 18.72
CA ILE A 270 18.90 -6.94 18.47
C ILE A 270 18.98 -5.94 19.61
N PHE A 271 18.94 -4.65 19.27
CA PHE A 271 18.88 -3.57 20.25
C PHE A 271 17.61 -3.68 21.11
N ASN A 272 17.78 -3.69 22.43
CA ASN A 272 16.67 -3.76 23.38
C ASN A 272 16.52 -2.43 24.11
N PHE A 273 15.43 -1.72 23.85
CA PHE A 273 15.09 -0.45 24.51
C PHE A 273 14.92 -0.57 26.04
N GLY A 274 14.75 -1.78 26.58
CA GLY A 274 14.55 -2.04 28.01
C GLY A 274 15.78 -2.46 28.80
N ALA A 275 16.93 -2.66 28.15
CA ALA A 275 18.18 -3.00 28.84
C ALA A 275 19.11 -1.77 28.83
N GLN A 276 18.99 -0.91 29.83
CA GLN A 276 20.09 0.01 30.16
C GLN A 276 21.26 -0.82 30.73
N PRO A 277 22.52 -0.41 30.47
CA PRO A 277 23.69 -1.08 31.03
C PRO A 277 23.70 -1.07 32.57
#